data_AF-A0A609S2W8-F1
#
_entry.id   AF-A0A609S2W8-F1
#
_cell.length_a   1.000
_cell.length_b   1.000
_cell.length_c   1.000
_cell.angle_alpha   90.00
_cell.angle_beta   90.00
_cell.angle_gamma   90.00
#
_symmetry.space_group_name_H-M   'P 1'
#
loop_
_entity.id
_entity.type
_entity.pdbx_description
1 polymer ?
#
loop_
_entity_poly.entity_id
_entity_poly.type
_entity_poly.pdbx_seq_one_letter_code
_entity_poly.pdbx_strand_id
1 'polypeptide(L)' 'ERWLIEESDLNRRPQQSLADELGITLTAFKSRLLRARKHLKETMTELCQIEVDDTSTVCCHKKMN' A
#
# COMPACT_ATOMS: atom_id res chain seq x y z
N GLU A 1 1.57 -5.51 -8.80
CA GLU A 1 0.74 -5.11 -7.64
C GLU A 1 0.09 -3.73 -7.78
N ARG A 2 0.71 -2.79 -8.53
CA ARG A 2 0.21 -1.42 -8.80
C ARG A 2 -1.31 -1.30 -9.03
N TRP A 3 -1.88 -2.07 -9.96
CA TRP A 3 -3.32 -2.04 -10.27
C TRP A 3 -4.22 -2.23 -9.04
N LEU A 4 -3.83 -3.11 -8.09
CA LEU A 4 -4.62 -3.34 -6.87
C LEU A 4 -4.72 -2.08 -6.01
N ILE A 5 -3.63 -1.32 -5.92
CA ILE A 5 -3.57 -0.07 -5.16
C ILE A 5 -4.31 1.04 -5.90
N GLU A 6 -4.11 1.17 -7.21
CA GLU A 6 -4.81 2.19 -8.01
C GLU A 6 -6.33 2.02 -7.89
N GLU A 7 -6.83 0.81 -8.13
CA GLU A 7 -8.28 0.56 -8.12
C GLU A 7 -8.89 0.63 -6.71
N SER A 8 -8.18 0.15 -5.69
CA SER A 8 -8.70 0.11 -4.31
C SER A 8 -8.53 1.44 -3.56
N ASP A 9 -7.37 2.08 -3.69
CA ASP A 9 -6.96 3.18 -2.80
C ASP A 9 -7.12 4.55 -3.47
N LEU A 10 -6.90 4.64 -4.79
CA LEU A 10 -7.06 5.89 -5.54
C LEU A 10 -8.48 6.00 -6.13
N ASN A 11 -8.94 4.97 -6.83
CA ASN A 11 -10.26 4.95 -7.46
C ASN A 11 -11.38 4.50 -6.50
N ARG A 12 -11.03 4.04 -5.30
CA ARG A 12 -11.95 3.65 -4.21
C ARG A 12 -13.04 2.68 -4.65
N ARG A 13 -12.74 1.80 -5.61
CA ARG A 13 -13.69 0.80 -6.09
C ARG A 13 -13.96 -0.23 -5.00
N PRO A 14 -15.19 -0.78 -4.89
CA PRO A 14 -15.49 -1.82 -3.92
C PRO A 14 -14.58 -3.05 -4.14
N GLN A 15 -13.88 -3.47 -3.08
CA GLN A 15 -12.95 -4.61 -3.15
C GLN A 15 -13.64 -5.93 -3.54
N GLN A 16 -14.94 -6.07 -3.27
CA GLN A 16 -15.72 -7.21 -3.73
C GLN A 16 -15.82 -7.25 -5.27
N SER A 17 -16.16 -6.12 -5.91
CA SER A 17 -16.20 -6.02 -7.38
C SER A 17 -14.85 -6.37 -8.01
N LEU A 18 -13.77 -5.86 -7.44
CA LEU A 18 -12.42 -6.14 -7.92
C LEU A 18 -12.01 -7.61 -7.73
N ALA A 19 -12.48 -8.26 -6.66
CA ALA A 19 -12.27 -9.69 -6.44
C ALA A 19 -13.05 -10.52 -7.47
N ASP A 20 -14.30 -10.13 -7.75
CA ASP A 20 -15.16 -10.79 -8.73
C ASP A 20 -14.58 -10.66 -10.16
N GLU A 21 -14.08 -9.48 -10.54
CA GLU A 21 -13.41 -9.24 -11.83
C GLU A 21 -12.14 -10.08 -12.01
N LEU A 22 -11.43 -10.34 -10.92
CA LEU A 22 -10.24 -11.19 -10.92
C LEU A 22 -10.55 -12.68 -10.78
N GLY A 23 -11.82 -13.06 -10.58
CA GLY A 23 -12.24 -14.45 -10.37
C GLY A 23 -11.67 -15.07 -9.09
N ILE A 24 -11.47 -14.28 -8.04
CA ILE A 24 -10.91 -14.74 -6.76
C ILE A 24 -11.83 -14.40 -5.59
N THR A 25 -11.65 -15.07 -4.46
CA THR A 25 -12.39 -14.75 -3.25
C THR A 25 -11.99 -13.37 -2.70
N LEU A 26 -12.91 -12.71 -1.98
CA LEU A 26 -12.62 -11.46 -1.29
C LEU A 26 -11.43 -11.60 -0.32
N THR A 27 -11.30 -12.74 0.35
CA THR A 27 -10.17 -13.03 1.25
C THR A 27 -8.84 -13.09 0.50
N ALA A 28 -8.80 -13.75 -0.65
CA ALA A 28 -7.61 -13.80 -1.51
C ALA A 28 -7.25 -12.40 -2.04
N PHE A 29 -8.24 -11.62 -2.46
CA PHE A 29 -8.05 -10.24 -2.90
C PHE A 29 -7.44 -9.38 -1.78
N LYS A 30 -8.04 -9.39 -0.59
CA LYS A 30 -7.54 -8.64 0.58
C LYS A 30 -6.10 -9.02 0.96
N SER A 31 -5.77 -10.31 0.89
CA SER A 31 -4.40 -10.79 1.14
C SER A 31 -3.40 -10.21 0.13
N ARG A 32 -3.75 -10.16 -1.16
CA ARG A 32 -2.91 -9.55 -2.21
C ARG A 32 -2.78 -8.04 -2.03
N LEU A 33 -3.88 -7.35 -1.74
CA LEU A 33 -3.88 -5.90 -1.50
C LEU A 33 -3.03 -5.52 -0.29
N LEU A 34 -3.08 -6.31 0.80
CA LEU A 34 -2.25 -6.10 1.98
C LEU A 34 -0.75 -6.18 1.64
N ARG A 35 -0.34 -7.20 0.88
CA ARG A 35 1.06 -7.34 0.43
C ARG A 35 1.49 -6.18 -0.46
N ALA A 36 0.65 -5.79 -1.41
CA ALA A 36 0.88 -4.64 -2.27
C ALA A 36 1.13 -3.35 -1.47
N ARG A 37 0.27 -3.07 -0.48
CA ARG A 37 0.41 -1.89 0.40
C ARG A 37 1.66 -1.95 1.26
N LYS A 38 2.04 -3.14 1.77
CA LYS A 38 3.29 -3.32 2.52
C LYS A 38 4.50 -3.02 1.64
N HIS A 39 4.53 -3.56 0.43
CA HIS A 39 5.61 -3.31 -0.52
C HIS A 39 5.69 -1.82 -0.90
N LEU A 40 4.55 -1.18 -1.19
CA LEU A 40 4.53 0.26 -1.46
C LEU A 40 5.06 1.08 -0.28
N LYS A 41 4.68 0.74 0.95
CA LYS A 41 5.19 1.40 2.15
C LYS A 41 6.71 1.28 2.24
N GLU A 42 7.26 0.09 2.05
CA GLU A 42 8.71 -0.15 2.07
C GLU A 42 9.43 0.70 1.01
N THR A 43 8.94 0.68 -0.24
CA THR A 43 9.47 1.50 -1.34
C THR A 43 9.40 3.00 -1.04
N MET A 44 8.28 3.49 -0.50
CA MET A 44 8.14 4.90 -0.16
C MET A 44 9.06 5.32 1.00
N THR A 45 9.22 4.48 2.02
CA THR A 45 10.15 4.73 3.13
C THR A 45 11.58 4.89 2.62
N GLU A 46 12.01 4.00 1.72
CA GLU A 46 13.34 4.05 1.11
C GLU A 46 13.53 5.30 0.26
N LEU A 47 12.61 5.55 -0.69
CA LEU A 47 12.72 6.66 -1.63
C LEU A 47 12.58 8.03 -0.95
N CYS A 48 11.77 8.13 0.10
CA CYS A 48 11.54 9.38 0.82
C CYS A 48 12.45 9.57 2.04
N GLN A 49 13.41 8.65 2.26
CA GLN A 49 14.35 8.66 3.39
C GLN A 49 13.65 8.84 4.76
N ILE A 50 12.53 8.14 4.95
CA ILE A 50 11.73 8.26 6.16
C ILE A 50 12.40 7.46 7.27
N GLU A 51 12.86 8.14 8.33
CA GLU A 51 13.27 7.48 9.57
C GLU A 51 12.06 7.26 10.48
N VAL A 52 11.93 6.04 11.00
CA VAL A 52 10.87 5.64 11.92
C VAL A 52 11.46 5.64 13.33
N ASP A 53 10.95 6.46 14.25
CA ASP A 53 11.40 6.44 15.66
C ASP A 53 10.51 5.51 16.52
N ASP A 54 11.05 5.03 17.63
CA ASP A 54 10.42 4.05 18.53
C ASP A 54 9.15 4.56 19.24
N THR A 55 8.77 5.82 19.04
CA THR A 55 7.62 6.46 19.69
C THR A 55 6.63 7.13 18.74
N SER A 56 6.92 7.24 17.45
CA SER A 56 6.06 7.93 16.50
C SER A 56 6.24 7.47 15.05
N THR A 57 5.14 7.51 14.30
CA THR A 57 4.99 6.83 13.00
C THR A 57 5.78 7.46 11.85
N VAL A 58 6.45 8.62 12.04
CA VAL A 58 7.39 9.25 11.09
C VAL A 58 8.21 10.27 11.89
N CYS A 59 9.54 10.11 12.00
CA CYS A 59 10.37 10.96 12.86
C CYS A 59 10.66 12.34 12.24
N CYS A 60 11.03 12.42 10.95
CA CYS A 60 11.19 13.68 10.21
C CYS A 60 11.66 13.43 8.75
N HIS A 61 11.51 14.44 7.88
CA HIS A 61 12.13 14.46 6.54
C HIS A 61 13.59 14.94 6.66
N LYS A 62 14.55 14.14 6.21
CA LYS A 62 15.96 14.57 6.15
C LYS A 62 16.11 15.77 5.22
N LYS A 63 16.73 16.85 5.71
CA LYS A 63 17.21 17.93 4.84
C LYS A 63 18.20 17.35 3.83
N MET A 64 17.86 17.41 2.55
CA MET A 64 18.81 17.18 1.46
C MET A 64 19.87 18.30 1.51
N ASN A 65 21.14 17.92 1.66
CA ASN A 65 22.29 18.78 1.32
C ASN A 65 22.59 18.68 -0.17
#